data_AF-V2VYF4-F1
#
_entry.id   AF-V2VYF4-F1
#
_cell.length_a   1.000
_cell.length_b   1.000
_cell.length_c   1.000
_cell.angle_alpha   90.00
_cell.angle_beta   90.00
_cell.angle_gamma   90.00
#
_symmetry.space_group_name_H-M   'P 1'
#
loop_
_entity.id
_entity.type
_entity.pdbx_description
1 polymer ?
#
loop_
_entity_poly.entity_id
_entity_poly.type
_entity_poly.pdbx_seq_one_letter_code
_entity_poly.pdbx_strand_id
1 'polypeptide(L)'
;MNNKLILSLGLATVVSMTGCTTIADMAGADSATLNASAATSFTKMKQDAQQKGQLDTTSSTYRRINAVLSRMQPYADQANQTGQAFQWQLAVLKSDEVNAYVAPGGKVVFYTGIVNKLNLTDAEIAAVMGHEMTHALEEHSKNKLGAQALTNLAVSVGKSYVGDAAGGLGSAALDLGSQVGVGLPYSRSLESRADYGGLMLMAKAGYNPQAALTLWEKMNKLEGAGGPAFLSTHPSNSQRIDAMRRNLPAAMAIYNSRR
;
A
#
# COMPACT_ATOMS: atom_id res chain seq x y z
N MET A 1 62.42 16.16 24.43
CA MET A 1 62.16 15.36 23.20
C MET A 1 61.16 14.27 23.53
N ASN A 2 60.14 14.17 22.67
CA ASN A 2 59.24 13.03 22.44
C ASN A 2 57.91 12.94 23.20
N ASN A 3 56.91 13.55 22.55
CA ASN A 3 55.49 13.22 22.46
C ASN A 3 55.14 11.74 22.70
N LYS A 4 54.05 11.50 23.43
CA LYS A 4 53.15 10.38 23.13
C LYS A 4 51.72 10.90 23.01
N LEU A 5 51.25 11.01 21.77
CA LEU A 5 49.84 11.12 21.43
C LEU A 5 49.12 9.86 21.96
N ILE A 6 48.12 10.06 22.81
CA ILE A 6 47.17 9.01 23.16
C ILE A 6 46.12 9.00 22.05
N LEU A 7 46.23 8.01 21.16
CA LEU A 7 45.27 7.72 20.12
C LEU A 7 44.03 7.10 20.78
N SER A 8 42.97 7.88 20.97
CA SER A 8 41.66 7.38 21.39
C SER A 8 41.05 6.56 20.26
N LEU A 9 41.18 5.23 20.35
CA LEU A 9 40.51 4.30 19.46
C LEU A 9 39.00 4.37 19.73
N GLY A 10 38.27 5.10 18.89
CA GLY A 10 36.82 5.10 18.89
C GLY A 10 36.31 3.69 18.61
N LEU A 11 35.79 3.04 19.64
CA LEU A 11 35.15 1.73 19.51
C LEU A 11 33.85 1.92 18.73
N ALA A 12 33.89 1.73 17.41
CA ALA A 12 32.69 1.59 16.60
C ALA A 12 32.03 0.26 17.00
N THR A 13 31.10 0.31 17.96
CA THR A 13 30.25 -0.83 18.30
C THR A 13 29.39 -1.18 17.09
N VAL A 14 29.84 -2.14 16.31
CA VAL A 14 29.04 -2.79 15.28
C VAL A 14 27.98 -3.61 16.01
N VAL A 15 26.79 -3.02 16.20
CA VAL A 15 25.63 -3.73 16.69
C VAL A 15 25.26 -4.77 15.65
N SER A 16 25.65 -6.01 15.90
CA SER A 16 25.31 -7.16 15.07
C SER A 16 23.88 -7.55 15.42
N MET A 17 22.89 -6.97 14.74
CA MET A 17 21.49 -7.38 14.87
C MET A 17 21.29 -8.72 14.15
N THR A 18 21.30 -9.81 14.92
CA THR A 18 21.07 -11.18 14.43
C THR A 18 19.58 -11.57 14.39
N GLY A 19 18.69 -10.60 14.24
CA GLY A 19 17.27 -10.81 13.97
C GLY A 19 16.85 -10.12 12.68
N CYS A 20 15.88 -10.67 11.95
CA CYS A 20 15.25 -10.03 10.78
C CYS A 20 14.39 -8.82 11.17
N THR A 21 14.88 -7.95 12.05
CA THR A 21 14.23 -6.71 12.44
C THR A 21 14.49 -5.66 11.38
N THR A 22 13.44 -5.18 10.74
CA THR A 22 13.52 -4.05 9.81
C THR A 22 13.63 -2.74 10.59
N ILE A 23 14.08 -1.67 9.93
CA ILE A 23 14.05 -0.30 10.52
C ILE A 23 12.63 0.10 10.91
N ALA A 24 11.61 -0.39 10.19
CA ALA A 24 10.21 -0.19 10.56
C ALA A 24 9.86 -0.88 11.89
N ASP A 25 10.31 -2.13 12.09
CA ASP A 25 10.08 -2.84 13.36
C ASP A 25 10.78 -2.12 14.53
N MET A 26 12.01 -1.65 14.33
CA MET A 26 12.74 -0.86 15.32
C MET A 26 12.06 0.48 15.65
N ALA A 27 11.30 1.03 14.70
CA ALA A 27 10.52 2.25 14.88
C ALA A 27 9.13 1.99 15.50
N GLY A 28 8.84 0.77 15.97
CA GLY A 28 7.54 0.39 16.55
C GLY A 28 6.44 0.20 15.52
N ALA A 29 6.80 0.05 14.24
CA ALA A 29 5.89 -0.19 13.13
C ALA A 29 5.96 -1.66 12.67
N ASP A 30 5.97 -2.59 13.62
CA ASP A 30 5.84 -4.02 13.31
C ASP A 30 4.45 -4.32 12.73
N SER A 31 4.35 -5.46 12.05
CA SER A 31 3.16 -5.84 11.29
C SER A 31 1.90 -5.97 12.16
N ALA A 32 2.02 -6.49 13.39
CA ALA A 32 0.88 -6.63 14.29
C ALA A 32 0.39 -5.26 14.79
N THR A 33 1.33 -4.39 15.18
CA THR A 33 1.03 -3.01 15.61
C THR A 33 0.38 -2.19 14.51
N LEU A 34 0.88 -2.29 13.27
CA LEU A 34 0.29 -1.61 12.12
C LEU A 34 -1.12 -2.13 11.79
N ASN A 35 -1.33 -3.45 11.83
CA ASN A 35 -2.64 -4.05 11.60
C ASN A 35 -3.67 -3.59 12.66
N ALA A 36 -3.29 -3.53 13.94
CA ALA A 36 -4.16 -3.08 15.02
C ALA A 36 -4.51 -1.59 14.90
N SER A 37 -3.52 -0.76 14.57
CA SER A 37 -3.71 0.68 14.36
C SER A 37 -4.63 0.94 13.16
N ALA A 38 -4.40 0.24 12.04
CA ALA A 38 -5.23 0.33 10.85
C ALA A 38 -6.68 -0.11 11.13
N ALA A 39 -6.89 -1.17 11.90
CA ALA A 39 -8.23 -1.62 12.30
C ALA A 39 -9.00 -0.56 13.10
N THR A 40 -8.32 0.14 14.01
CA THR A 40 -8.90 1.21 14.82
C THR A 40 -9.29 2.41 13.95
N SER A 41 -8.36 2.91 13.13
CA SER A 41 -8.62 4.02 12.21
C SER A 41 -9.73 3.71 11.21
N PHE A 42 -9.74 2.49 10.66
CA PHE A 42 -10.76 2.05 9.72
C PHE A 42 -12.14 1.98 10.36
N THR A 43 -12.24 1.50 11.61
CA THR A 43 -13.50 1.48 12.36
C THR A 43 -14.04 2.88 12.58
N LYS A 44 -13.19 3.82 13.00
CA LYS A 44 -13.56 5.23 13.17
C LYS A 44 -14.02 5.86 11.85
N MET A 45 -13.26 5.66 10.77
CA MET A 45 -13.62 6.16 9.44
C MET A 45 -14.99 5.63 8.98
N LYS A 46 -15.27 4.32 9.18
CA LYS A 46 -16.58 3.75 8.84
C LYS A 46 -17.71 4.35 9.65
N GLN A 47 -17.52 4.57 10.95
CA GLN A 47 -18.51 5.22 11.82
C GLN A 47 -18.79 6.65 11.36
N ASP A 48 -17.75 7.44 11.08
CA ASP A 48 -17.87 8.81 10.59
C ASP A 48 -18.58 8.85 9.23
N ALA A 49 -18.22 7.97 8.30
CA ALA A 49 -18.86 7.85 6.99
C ALA A 49 -20.34 7.43 7.11
N GLN A 50 -20.66 6.54 8.04
CA GLN A 50 -22.04 6.13 8.30
C GLN A 50 -22.87 7.29 8.86
N GLN A 51 -22.34 8.03 9.85
CA GLN A 51 -23.01 9.21 10.42
C GLN A 51 -23.27 10.29 9.36
N LYS A 52 -22.35 10.45 8.39
CA LYS A 52 -22.49 11.38 7.27
C LYS A 52 -23.34 10.84 6.11
N GLY A 53 -23.89 9.62 6.21
CA GLY A 53 -24.65 8.99 5.12
C GLY A 53 -23.81 8.60 3.88
N GLN A 54 -22.49 8.67 4.01
CA GLN A 54 -21.50 8.42 2.94
C GLN A 54 -21.10 6.95 2.83
N LEU A 55 -21.34 6.12 3.84
CA LEU A 55 -21.09 4.68 3.72
C LEU A 55 -22.12 4.04 2.78
N ASP A 56 -21.64 3.37 1.74
CA ASP A 56 -22.45 2.58 0.82
C ASP A 56 -22.40 1.10 1.21
N THR A 57 -23.58 0.51 1.38
CA THR A 57 -23.78 -0.89 1.74
C THR A 57 -24.82 -1.58 0.85
N THR A 58 -25.40 -0.88 -0.13
CA THR A 58 -26.58 -1.36 -0.86
C THR A 58 -26.60 -1.07 -2.34
N SER A 59 -25.73 -0.21 -2.89
CA SER A 59 -25.75 0.06 -4.34
C SER A 59 -25.32 -1.17 -5.16
N SER A 60 -25.60 -1.13 -6.46
CA SER A 60 -25.03 -2.11 -7.41
C SER A 60 -23.50 -2.07 -7.39
N THR A 61 -22.90 -0.88 -7.29
CA THR A 61 -21.44 -0.68 -7.19
C THR A 61 -20.87 -1.36 -5.94
N TYR A 62 -21.49 -1.17 -4.78
CA TYR A 62 -21.10 -1.87 -3.56
C TYR A 62 -21.16 -3.39 -3.73
N ARG A 63 -22.27 -3.92 -4.24
CA ARG A 63 -22.43 -5.38 -4.44
C ARG A 63 -21.35 -5.96 -5.34
N ARG A 64 -20.98 -5.26 -6.42
CA ARG A 64 -19.93 -5.67 -7.36
C ARG A 64 -18.55 -5.67 -6.68
N ILE A 65 -18.18 -4.60 -5.98
CA ILE A 65 -16.90 -4.52 -5.25
C ILE A 65 -16.82 -5.62 -4.18
N ASN A 66 -17.91 -5.82 -3.43
CA ASN A 66 -17.96 -6.84 -2.39
C ASN A 66 -17.84 -8.26 -2.98
N ALA A 67 -18.52 -8.55 -4.09
CA ALA A 67 -18.40 -9.85 -4.77
C ALA A 67 -16.97 -10.10 -5.29
N VAL A 68 -16.30 -9.07 -5.80
CA VAL A 68 -14.89 -9.15 -6.21
C VAL A 68 -13.98 -9.46 -5.02
N LEU A 69 -14.11 -8.70 -3.91
CA LEU A 69 -13.36 -8.95 -2.67
C LEU A 69 -13.54 -10.39 -2.21
N SER A 70 -14.79 -10.84 -2.03
CA SER A 70 -15.10 -12.20 -1.54
C SER A 70 -14.50 -13.29 -2.42
N ARG A 71 -14.49 -13.09 -3.75
CA ARG A 71 -13.92 -14.06 -4.69
C ARG A 71 -12.39 -14.09 -4.67
N MET A 72 -11.74 -12.95 -4.41
CA MET A 72 -10.28 -12.83 -4.41
C MET A 72 -9.64 -13.17 -3.06
N GLN A 73 -10.37 -12.98 -1.95
CA GLN A 73 -9.88 -13.14 -0.58
C GLN A 73 -9.15 -14.48 -0.33
N PRO A 74 -9.67 -15.67 -0.72
CA PRO A 74 -8.97 -16.93 -0.45
C PRO A 74 -7.58 -17.01 -1.08
N TYR A 75 -7.40 -16.39 -2.25
CA TYR A 75 -6.10 -16.36 -2.94
C TYR A 75 -5.15 -15.33 -2.34
N ALA A 76 -5.69 -14.23 -1.81
CA ALA A 76 -4.92 -13.26 -1.04
C ALA A 76 -4.43 -13.87 0.28
N ASP A 77 -5.31 -14.59 0.99
CA ASP A 77 -4.96 -15.30 2.23
C ASP A 77 -3.88 -16.37 1.97
N GLN A 78 -3.97 -17.12 0.87
CA GLN A 78 -2.92 -18.07 0.48
C GLN A 78 -1.58 -17.37 0.16
N ALA A 79 -1.62 -16.15 -0.38
CA ALA A 79 -0.43 -15.38 -0.73
C ALA A 79 0.19 -14.65 0.47
N ASN A 80 -0.48 -14.61 1.62
CA ASN A 80 -0.04 -13.85 2.79
C ASN A 80 1.16 -14.51 3.47
N GLN A 81 2.28 -13.78 3.53
CA GLN A 81 3.54 -14.22 4.15
C GLN A 81 3.97 -13.32 5.30
N THR A 82 3.09 -12.41 5.77
CA THR A 82 3.42 -11.42 6.81
C THR A 82 3.55 -12.01 8.23
N GLY A 83 3.18 -13.28 8.40
CA GLY A 83 3.06 -13.92 9.72
C GLY A 83 1.84 -13.45 10.53
N GLN A 84 1.00 -12.58 9.98
CA GLN A 84 -0.23 -12.10 10.60
C GLN A 84 -1.43 -12.47 9.74
N ALA A 85 -2.45 -13.11 10.32
CA ALA A 85 -3.70 -13.35 9.60
C ALA A 85 -4.42 -12.02 9.31
N PHE A 86 -4.82 -11.80 8.07
CA PHE A 86 -5.54 -10.58 7.69
C PHE A 86 -7.04 -10.75 7.93
N GLN A 87 -7.66 -9.67 8.41
CA GLN A 87 -9.10 -9.58 8.58
C GLN A 87 -9.62 -8.65 7.51
N TRP A 88 -9.82 -9.18 6.30
CA TRP A 88 -10.27 -8.39 5.15
C TRP A 88 -11.61 -7.73 5.46
N GLN A 89 -11.65 -6.40 5.36
CA GLN A 89 -12.86 -5.62 5.59
C GLN A 89 -12.99 -4.57 4.49
N LEU A 90 -14.22 -4.36 4.05
CA LEU A 90 -14.56 -3.39 3.02
C LEU A 90 -15.32 -2.19 3.61
N ALA A 91 -14.96 -1.01 3.14
CA ALA A 91 -15.78 0.18 3.16
C ALA A 91 -15.89 0.73 1.74
N VAL A 92 -17.12 0.96 1.27
CA VAL A 92 -17.35 1.69 0.02
C VAL A 92 -17.93 3.04 0.39
N LEU A 93 -17.30 4.12 -0.07
CA LEU A 93 -17.70 5.49 0.23
C LEU A 93 -18.39 6.12 -0.99
N LYS A 94 -19.58 6.68 -0.77
CA LYS A 94 -20.33 7.47 -1.76
C LYS A 94 -19.58 8.78 -1.99
N SER A 95 -18.83 8.81 -3.08
CA SER A 95 -18.05 9.96 -3.50
C SER A 95 -17.80 9.85 -4.99
N ASP A 96 -17.68 11.01 -5.63
CA ASP A 96 -17.28 11.15 -7.03
C ASP A 96 -15.75 11.06 -7.22
N GLU A 97 -15.00 10.88 -6.14
CA GLU A 97 -13.56 10.66 -6.18
C GLU A 97 -13.21 9.34 -6.90
N VAL A 98 -12.27 9.41 -7.83
CA VAL A 98 -11.72 8.24 -8.53
C VAL A 98 -10.55 7.72 -7.71
N ASN A 99 -10.85 6.93 -6.68
CA ASN A 99 -9.84 6.42 -5.75
C ASN A 99 -10.24 5.07 -5.11
N ALA A 100 -9.24 4.35 -4.62
CA ALA A 100 -9.32 3.17 -3.78
C ALA A 100 -7.98 3.03 -3.04
N TYR A 101 -7.98 2.44 -1.84
CA TYR A 101 -6.76 2.14 -1.12
C TYR A 101 -6.95 0.96 -0.17
N VAL A 102 -5.84 0.36 0.28
CA VAL A 102 -5.82 -0.55 1.42
C VAL A 102 -4.94 -0.03 2.55
N ALA A 103 -5.40 -0.24 3.78
CA ALA A 103 -4.57 -0.12 4.98
C ALA A 103 -4.18 -1.51 5.53
N PRO A 104 -3.11 -1.61 6.33
CA PRO A 104 -2.59 -2.87 6.87
C PRO A 104 -3.64 -3.79 7.47
N GLY A 105 -3.43 -5.10 7.34
CA GLY A 105 -4.35 -6.12 7.86
C GLY A 105 -5.62 -6.28 7.02
N GLY A 106 -5.63 -5.78 5.78
CA GLY A 106 -6.71 -5.99 4.81
C GLY A 106 -7.88 -5.00 4.94
N LYS A 107 -7.62 -3.75 5.33
CA LYS A 107 -8.68 -2.72 5.46
C LYS A 107 -8.84 -1.97 4.15
N VAL A 108 -9.75 -2.45 3.31
CA VAL A 108 -9.93 -1.98 1.94
C VAL A 108 -10.99 -0.90 1.86
N VAL A 109 -10.69 0.19 1.16
CA VAL A 109 -11.58 1.31 0.90
C VAL A 109 -11.72 1.55 -0.59
N PHE A 110 -12.95 1.66 -1.07
CA PHE A 110 -13.27 2.08 -2.44
C PHE A 110 -14.16 3.31 -2.40
N TYR A 111 -13.98 4.21 -3.37
CA TYR A 111 -14.91 5.32 -3.60
C TYR A 111 -15.79 4.98 -4.80
N THR A 112 -17.10 5.22 -4.73
CA THR A 112 -18.03 4.86 -5.82
C THR A 112 -17.62 5.45 -7.18
N GLY A 113 -16.95 6.62 -7.16
CA GLY A 113 -16.47 7.34 -8.33
C GLY A 113 -15.47 6.53 -9.16
N ILE A 114 -14.61 5.70 -8.55
CA ILE A 114 -13.66 4.88 -9.32
C ILE A 114 -14.36 3.91 -10.26
N VAL A 115 -15.47 3.31 -9.81
CA VAL A 115 -16.26 2.37 -10.61
C VAL A 115 -17.17 3.11 -11.58
N ASN A 116 -17.88 4.13 -11.08
CA ASN A 116 -18.96 4.77 -11.83
C ASN A 116 -18.42 5.69 -12.94
N LYS A 117 -17.38 6.50 -12.67
CA LYS A 117 -16.85 7.44 -13.65
C LYS A 117 -16.05 6.78 -14.77
N LEU A 118 -15.36 5.68 -14.45
CA LEU A 118 -14.60 4.90 -15.43
C LEU A 118 -15.44 3.79 -16.09
N ASN A 119 -16.69 3.63 -15.66
CA ASN A 119 -17.57 2.54 -16.07
C ASN A 119 -16.83 1.19 -16.01
N LEU A 120 -16.31 0.85 -14.82
CA LEU A 120 -15.49 -0.35 -14.66
C LEU A 120 -16.35 -1.61 -14.78
N THR A 121 -15.81 -2.62 -15.45
CA THR A 121 -16.27 -4.01 -15.43
C THR A 121 -15.82 -4.71 -14.14
N ASP A 122 -16.37 -5.88 -13.82
CA ASP A 122 -15.96 -6.62 -12.61
C ASP A 122 -14.49 -7.06 -12.67
N ALA A 123 -13.97 -7.35 -13.86
CA ALA A 123 -12.55 -7.67 -14.05
C ALA A 123 -11.64 -6.46 -13.84
N GLU A 124 -12.09 -5.24 -14.19
CA GLU A 124 -11.35 -4.01 -13.89
C GLU A 124 -11.42 -3.63 -12.41
N ILE A 125 -12.56 -3.88 -11.74
CA ILE A 125 -12.66 -3.78 -10.27
C ILE A 125 -11.68 -4.78 -9.62
N ALA A 126 -11.58 -6.00 -10.15
CA ALA A 126 -10.62 -7.00 -9.68
C ALA A 126 -9.16 -6.60 -9.89
N ALA A 127 -8.85 -5.84 -10.95
CA ALA A 127 -7.52 -5.28 -11.15
C ALA A 127 -7.16 -4.26 -10.05
N VAL A 128 -8.06 -3.32 -9.73
CA VAL A 128 -7.87 -2.38 -8.60
C VAL A 128 -7.75 -3.15 -7.28
N MET A 129 -8.70 -4.07 -7.00
CA MET A 129 -8.70 -4.86 -5.78
C MET A 129 -7.43 -5.68 -5.61
N GLY A 130 -6.95 -6.34 -6.67
CA GLY A 130 -5.73 -7.13 -6.65
C GLY A 130 -4.50 -6.28 -6.37
N HIS A 131 -4.40 -5.11 -7.01
CA HIS A 131 -3.33 -4.14 -6.77
C HIS A 131 -3.29 -3.72 -5.30
N GLU A 132 -4.45 -3.31 -4.75
CA GLU A 132 -4.58 -2.96 -3.33
C GLU A 132 -4.25 -4.15 -2.43
N MET A 133 -4.80 -5.34 -2.66
CA MET A 133 -4.47 -6.53 -1.88
C MET A 133 -2.96 -6.78 -1.84
N THR A 134 -2.24 -6.63 -2.95
CA THR A 134 -0.79 -6.79 -2.99
C THR A 134 -0.05 -5.73 -2.16
N HIS A 135 -0.52 -4.48 -2.10
CA HIS A 135 0.06 -3.48 -1.18
C HIS A 135 0.04 -3.94 0.28
N ALA A 136 -1.06 -4.54 0.72
CA ALA A 136 -1.16 -5.08 2.07
C ALA A 136 -0.29 -6.34 2.25
N LEU A 137 -0.34 -7.28 1.30
CA LEU A 137 0.37 -8.56 1.38
C LEU A 137 1.89 -8.40 1.35
N GLU A 138 2.42 -7.40 0.64
CA GLU A 138 3.85 -7.09 0.57
C GLU A 138 4.28 -6.00 1.56
N GLU A 139 3.40 -5.63 2.50
CA GLU A 139 3.62 -4.64 3.55
C GLU A 139 4.20 -3.30 3.02
N HIS A 140 3.69 -2.82 1.89
CA HIS A 140 4.18 -1.60 1.25
C HIS A 140 4.09 -0.37 2.16
N SER A 141 3.05 -0.26 2.99
CA SER A 141 2.94 0.80 3.99
C SER A 141 4.04 0.71 5.06
N LYS A 142 4.39 -0.50 5.51
CA LYS A 142 5.50 -0.74 6.45
C LYS A 142 6.84 -0.36 5.85
N ASN A 143 7.09 -0.75 4.59
CA ASN A 143 8.29 -0.37 3.84
C ASN A 143 8.44 1.16 3.73
N LYS A 144 7.34 1.85 3.45
CA LYS A 144 7.29 3.32 3.38
C LYS A 144 7.59 3.97 4.73
N LEU A 145 6.97 3.49 5.81
CA LEU A 145 7.22 3.99 7.17
C LEU A 145 8.68 3.77 7.60
N GLY A 146 9.24 2.59 7.31
CA GLY A 146 10.65 2.29 7.56
C GLY A 146 11.60 3.21 6.78
N ALA A 147 11.30 3.48 5.51
CA ALA A 147 12.08 4.42 4.70
C ALA A 147 12.02 5.85 5.26
N GLN A 148 10.84 6.32 5.68
CA GLN A 148 10.68 7.63 6.31
C GLN A 148 11.43 7.73 7.64
N ALA A 149 11.36 6.71 8.49
CA ALA A 149 12.11 6.64 9.74
C ALA A 149 13.63 6.71 9.50
N LEU A 150 14.11 5.99 8.48
CA LEU A 150 15.52 6.04 8.08
C LEU A 150 15.94 7.43 7.56
N THR A 151 15.12 8.06 6.72
CA THR A 151 15.39 9.43 6.24
C THR A 151 15.46 10.41 7.40
N ASN A 152 14.54 10.32 8.36
CA ASN A 152 14.54 11.19 9.55
C ASN A 152 15.80 10.99 10.40
N LEU A 153 16.22 9.73 10.60
CA LEU A 153 17.47 9.40 11.30
C LEU A 153 18.71 9.96 10.57
N ALA A 154 18.76 9.81 9.25
CA ALA A 154 19.87 10.34 8.46
C ALA A 154 19.97 11.87 8.55
N VAL A 155 18.82 12.56 8.51
CA VAL A 155 18.75 14.02 8.70
C VAL A 155 19.18 14.41 10.11
N SER A 156 18.78 13.69 11.16
CA SER A 156 19.18 14.02 12.53
C SER A 156 20.68 13.79 12.76
N VAL A 157 21.25 12.72 12.21
CA VAL A 157 22.71 12.47 12.29
C VAL A 157 23.48 13.53 11.49
N GLY A 158 23.02 13.88 10.28
CA GLY A 158 23.62 14.96 9.49
C GLY A 158 23.61 16.32 10.21
N LYS A 159 22.51 16.64 10.91
CA LYS A 159 22.43 17.85 11.76
C LYS A 159 23.37 17.79 12.96
N SER A 160 23.55 16.62 13.59
CA SER A 160 24.47 16.46 14.72
C SER A 160 25.94 16.68 14.34
N TYR A 161 26.33 16.40 13.09
CA TYR A 161 27.68 16.68 12.56
C TYR A 161 27.90 18.16 12.18
N VAL A 162 26.82 18.93 11.96
CA VAL A 162 26.87 20.37 11.61
C VAL A 162 26.87 21.27 12.86
N GLY A 163 26.88 20.69 14.06
CA GLY A 163 27.14 21.43 15.30
C GLY A 163 25.96 22.25 15.80
N ASP A 164 24.75 21.68 15.79
CA ASP A 164 23.60 22.29 16.45
C ASP A 164 23.00 21.38 17.54
N ALA A 165 22.79 21.98 18.71
CA ALA A 165 22.42 21.34 19.97
C ALA A 165 20.93 21.00 20.06
N ALA A 166 20.42 20.19 19.12
CA ALA A 166 19.04 19.69 19.19
C ALA A 166 19.02 18.30 19.83
N GLY A 167 18.78 18.28 21.14
CA GLY A 167 18.60 17.07 21.92
C GLY A 167 17.46 16.19 21.42
N GLY A 168 17.68 14.88 21.59
CA GLY A 168 16.62 13.92 21.80
C GLY A 168 16.08 13.25 20.53
N LEU A 169 16.40 11.96 20.40
CA LEU A 169 15.48 10.94 19.89
C LEU A 169 14.26 10.84 20.83
N GLY A 170 13.58 11.95 21.08
CA GLY A 170 12.43 12.07 21.96
C GLY A 170 11.17 12.03 21.12
N SER A 171 10.43 10.92 21.25
CA SER A 171 9.05 10.78 20.77
C SER A 171 8.82 11.13 19.30
N ALA A 172 9.43 10.39 18.38
CA ALA A 172 8.73 10.11 17.12
C ALA A 172 7.58 9.15 17.43
N ALA A 173 6.57 9.62 18.19
CA ALA A 173 5.24 9.06 18.14
C ALA A 173 4.73 9.38 16.74
N LEU A 174 5.16 8.56 15.77
CA LEU A 174 4.59 8.59 14.44
C LEU A 174 3.10 8.40 14.68
N ASP A 175 2.31 9.39 14.29
CA ASP A 175 0.86 9.24 14.20
C ASP A 175 0.60 8.27 13.04
N LEU A 176 0.91 7.00 13.29
CA LEU A 176 0.95 5.94 12.29
C LEU A 176 -0.40 5.86 11.62
N GLY A 177 -1.49 6.11 12.36
CA GLY A 177 -2.86 6.03 11.87
C GLY A 177 -3.25 7.02 10.76
N SER A 178 -2.65 8.21 10.68
CA SER A 178 -3.02 9.23 9.69
C SER A 178 -2.26 9.13 8.36
N GLN A 179 -1.13 8.42 8.32
CA GLN A 179 -0.27 8.34 7.13
C GLN A 179 -0.49 7.11 6.24
N VAL A 180 -1.27 6.11 6.70
CA VAL A 180 -1.32 4.77 6.06
C VAL A 180 -2.22 4.66 4.82
N GLY A 181 -2.95 5.71 4.44
CA GLY A 181 -3.87 5.65 3.28
C GLY A 181 -3.96 6.91 2.42
N VAL A 182 -3.54 8.07 2.93
CA VAL A 182 -3.67 9.38 2.24
C VAL A 182 -2.31 10.11 2.16
N GLY A 183 -1.21 9.42 2.50
CA GLY A 183 0.13 10.01 2.50
C GLY A 183 0.80 10.04 1.12
N LEU A 184 2.07 10.45 1.09
CA LEU A 184 2.94 10.48 -0.12
C LEU A 184 2.83 9.22 -0.99
N PRO A 185 3.00 9.31 -2.32
CA PRO A 185 2.89 8.16 -3.21
C PRO A 185 3.89 7.05 -2.86
N TYR A 186 3.53 5.80 -3.18
CA TYR A 186 4.50 4.70 -3.13
C TYR A 186 5.59 4.88 -4.18
N SER A 187 6.74 4.26 -3.95
CA SER A 187 7.80 4.26 -4.96
C SER A 187 7.36 3.43 -6.18
N ARG A 188 7.89 3.78 -7.35
CA ARG A 188 7.58 3.08 -8.62
C ARG A 188 7.88 1.57 -8.57
N SER A 189 8.85 1.15 -7.76
CA SER A 189 9.17 -0.27 -7.59
C SER A 189 8.08 -1.00 -6.81
N LEU A 190 7.56 -0.41 -5.72
CA LEU A 190 6.44 -0.98 -4.96
C LEU A 190 5.19 -1.05 -5.83
N GLU A 191 4.89 0.01 -6.58
CA GLU A 191 3.80 0.04 -7.55
C GLU A 191 3.90 -1.06 -8.61
N SER A 192 5.10 -1.32 -9.15
CA SER A 192 5.32 -2.38 -10.15
C SER A 192 5.12 -3.79 -9.56
N ARG A 193 5.46 -3.98 -8.28
CA ARG A 193 5.17 -5.25 -7.57
C ARG A 193 3.68 -5.40 -7.31
N ALA A 194 3.00 -4.33 -6.92
CA ALA A 194 1.55 -4.31 -6.76
C ALA A 194 0.81 -4.63 -8.06
N ASP A 195 1.26 -4.08 -9.20
CA ASP A 195 0.72 -4.43 -10.52
C ASP A 195 0.90 -5.93 -10.84
N TYR A 196 2.09 -6.47 -10.60
CA TYR A 196 2.37 -7.89 -10.85
C TYR A 196 1.53 -8.81 -9.95
N GLY A 197 1.54 -8.58 -8.63
CA GLY A 197 0.77 -9.36 -7.67
C GLY A 197 -0.72 -9.26 -7.93
N GLY A 198 -1.22 -8.06 -8.29
CA GLY A 198 -2.61 -7.84 -8.67
C GLY A 198 -3.03 -8.65 -9.89
N LEU A 199 -2.20 -8.68 -10.95
CA LEU A 199 -2.41 -9.54 -12.12
C LEU A 199 -2.51 -11.03 -11.73
N MET A 200 -1.63 -11.50 -10.83
CA MET A 200 -1.64 -12.89 -10.39
C MET A 200 -2.87 -13.22 -9.55
N LEU A 201 -3.26 -12.35 -8.62
CA LEU A 201 -4.42 -12.53 -7.75
C LEU A 201 -5.71 -12.55 -8.58
N MET A 202 -5.88 -11.61 -9.49
CA MET A 202 -7.08 -11.57 -10.34
C MET A 202 -7.14 -12.79 -11.27
N ALA A 203 -6.01 -13.22 -11.83
CA ALA A 203 -5.94 -14.44 -12.63
C ALA A 203 -6.35 -15.68 -11.83
N LYS A 204 -5.81 -15.83 -10.61
CA LYS A 204 -6.16 -16.93 -9.69
C LYS A 204 -7.64 -16.94 -9.34
N ALA A 205 -8.23 -15.76 -9.16
CA ALA A 205 -9.64 -15.60 -8.91
C ALA A 205 -10.53 -15.84 -10.15
N GLY A 206 -9.96 -16.00 -11.34
CA GLY A 206 -10.70 -16.21 -12.58
C GLY A 206 -11.26 -14.93 -13.20
N TYR A 207 -10.64 -13.77 -12.93
CA TYR A 207 -10.86 -12.53 -13.65
C TYR A 207 -9.81 -12.38 -14.75
N ASN A 208 -10.22 -11.96 -15.95
CA ASN A 208 -9.33 -11.84 -17.10
C ASN A 208 -8.25 -10.76 -16.86
N PRO A 209 -6.96 -11.12 -16.77
CA PRO A 209 -5.88 -10.16 -16.48
C PRO A 209 -5.71 -9.04 -17.51
N GLN A 210 -6.20 -9.23 -18.75
CA GLN A 210 -6.21 -8.17 -19.77
C GLN A 210 -6.94 -6.91 -19.30
N ALA A 211 -7.92 -7.05 -18.41
CA ALA A 211 -8.70 -5.94 -17.85
C ALA A 211 -7.83 -4.93 -17.06
N ALA A 212 -6.68 -5.34 -16.55
CA ALA A 212 -5.75 -4.38 -15.93
C ALA A 212 -5.26 -3.35 -16.95
N LEU A 213 -4.97 -3.74 -18.19
CA LEU A 213 -4.52 -2.81 -19.23
C LEU A 213 -5.64 -1.84 -19.64
N THR A 214 -6.89 -2.33 -19.75
CA THR A 214 -8.04 -1.47 -20.09
C THR A 214 -8.34 -0.47 -18.98
N LEU A 215 -8.18 -0.87 -17.72
CA LEU A 215 -8.28 0.04 -16.58
C LEU A 215 -7.28 1.21 -16.68
N TRP A 216 -6.02 0.93 -17.00
CA TRP A 216 -5.00 1.98 -17.15
C TRP A 216 -5.30 2.94 -18.31
N GLU A 217 -5.78 2.42 -19.44
CA GLU A 217 -6.23 3.26 -20.56
C GLU A 217 -7.39 4.18 -20.14
N LYS A 218 -8.32 3.70 -19.32
CA LYS A 218 -9.41 4.51 -18.78
C LYS A 218 -8.91 5.57 -17.78
N MET A 219 -7.98 5.22 -16.91
CA MET A 219 -7.37 6.15 -15.94
C MET A 219 -6.60 7.29 -16.65
N ASN A 220 -5.77 6.96 -17.64
CA ASN A 220 -4.97 7.95 -18.38
C ASN A 220 -5.85 8.94 -19.18
N LYS A 221 -7.02 8.50 -19.66
CA LYS A 221 -7.97 9.41 -20.34
C LYS A 221 -8.53 10.51 -19.42
N LEU A 222 -8.46 10.34 -18.10
CA LEU A 222 -8.91 11.36 -17.14
C LEU A 222 -7.81 12.36 -16.72
N GLU A 223 -6.56 12.20 -17.16
CA GLU A 223 -5.42 13.04 -16.69
C GLU A 223 -5.52 14.53 -17.07
N GLY A 224 -6.32 14.91 -18.08
CA GLY A 224 -6.40 16.29 -18.58
C GLY A 224 -7.02 17.33 -17.63
N ALA A 225 -7.63 16.92 -16.50
CA ALA A 225 -8.34 17.81 -15.57
C ALA A 225 -7.88 17.64 -14.11
N GLY A 226 -6.57 17.56 -13.87
CA GLY A 226 -6.00 17.39 -12.52
C GLY A 226 -5.84 15.93 -12.07
N GLY A 227 -6.08 14.96 -12.97
CA GLY A 227 -5.83 13.54 -12.75
C GLY A 227 -6.76 12.85 -11.75
N PRO A 228 -6.97 11.53 -11.87
CA PRO A 228 -7.59 10.74 -10.80
C PRO A 228 -6.81 10.88 -9.49
N ALA A 229 -7.51 11.03 -8.36
CA ALA A 229 -6.88 11.01 -7.03
C ALA A 229 -6.08 9.71 -6.81
N PHE A 230 -6.55 8.59 -7.36
CA PHE A 230 -5.80 7.33 -7.42
C PHE A 230 -4.39 7.49 -7.99
N LEU A 231 -4.20 8.25 -9.09
CA LEU A 231 -2.87 8.45 -9.69
C LEU A 231 -1.96 9.34 -8.86
N SER A 232 -2.50 10.11 -7.91
CA SER A 232 -1.71 10.92 -6.98
C SER A 232 -1.05 10.07 -5.91
N THR A 233 -1.70 8.99 -5.47
CA THR A 233 -1.14 8.01 -4.52
C THR A 233 -0.44 6.84 -5.21
N HIS A 234 -0.86 6.51 -6.44
CA HIS A 234 -0.36 5.41 -7.28
C HIS A 234 0.14 5.95 -8.64
N PRO A 235 1.33 6.59 -8.68
CA PRO A 235 1.82 7.23 -9.89
C PRO A 235 2.03 6.21 -11.01
N SER A 236 1.35 6.42 -12.14
CA SER A 236 1.55 5.61 -13.35
C SER A 236 2.67 6.16 -14.22
N ASN A 237 3.25 5.31 -15.06
CA ASN A 237 4.11 5.72 -16.16
C ASN A 237 4.13 4.64 -17.26
N SER A 238 4.72 4.97 -18.41
CA SER A 238 4.89 4.02 -19.52
C SER A 238 5.63 2.75 -19.08
N GLN A 239 6.59 2.84 -18.17
CA GLN A 239 7.37 1.69 -17.68
C GLN A 239 6.50 0.68 -16.93
N ARG A 240 5.52 1.12 -16.14
CA ARG A 240 4.56 0.25 -15.45
C ARG A 240 3.66 -0.46 -16.44
N ILE A 241 3.13 0.27 -17.43
CA ILE A 241 2.30 -0.32 -18.50
C ILE A 241 3.08 -1.38 -19.27
N ASP A 242 4.33 -1.10 -19.61
CA ASP A 242 5.19 -2.07 -20.30
C ASP A 242 5.54 -3.26 -19.41
N ALA A 243 5.77 -3.05 -18.11
CA ALA A 243 5.96 -4.14 -17.16
C ALA A 243 4.72 -5.03 -17.05
N MET A 244 3.53 -4.45 -16.95
CA MET A 244 2.27 -5.21 -16.98
C MET A 244 2.11 -6.01 -18.27
N ARG A 245 2.39 -5.41 -19.43
CA ARG A 245 2.37 -6.13 -20.73
C ARG A 245 3.34 -7.32 -20.74
N ARG A 246 4.54 -7.17 -20.18
CA ARG A 246 5.51 -8.27 -20.06
C ARG A 246 5.05 -9.38 -19.12
N ASN A 247 4.34 -9.02 -18.04
CA ASN A 247 3.85 -9.98 -17.04
C ASN A 247 2.53 -10.64 -17.41
N LEU A 248 1.78 -10.03 -18.34
CA LEU A 248 0.46 -10.47 -18.76
C LEU A 248 0.43 -11.93 -19.26
N PRO A 249 1.38 -12.43 -20.09
CA PRO A 249 1.38 -13.83 -20.50
C PRO A 249 1.39 -14.83 -19.35
N ALA A 250 2.13 -14.55 -18.28
CA ALA A 250 2.16 -15.40 -17.08
C ALA A 250 0.81 -15.40 -16.36
N ALA A 251 0.18 -14.22 -16.22
CA ALA A 251 -1.15 -14.09 -15.64
C ALA A 251 -2.21 -14.82 -16.48
N MET A 252 -2.12 -14.68 -17.81
CA MET A 252 -3.03 -15.32 -18.76
C MET A 252 -2.90 -16.85 -18.72
N ALA A 253 -1.70 -17.40 -18.56
CA ALA A 253 -1.51 -18.84 -18.40
C ALA A 253 -2.23 -19.36 -17.14
N ILE A 254 -2.18 -18.62 -16.03
CA ILE A 254 -2.90 -18.93 -14.79
C ILE A 254 -4.41 -18.83 -14.97
N TYR A 255 -4.88 -17.80 -15.68
CA TYR A 255 -6.30 -17.58 -15.94
C TYR A 255 -6.88 -18.68 -16.84
N ASN A 256 -6.18 -19.04 -17.92
CA ASN A 256 -6.64 -20.02 -18.89
C ASN A 256 -6.65 -21.45 -18.35
N SER A 257 -5.75 -21.80 -17.42
CA SER A 257 -5.72 -23.13 -16.80
C SER A 257 -6.85 -23.39 -15.80
N ARG A 258 -7.61 -22.34 -15.45
CA ARG A 258 -8.76 -22.40 -14.54
C ARG A 258 -10.10 -22.20 -15.23
N ARG A 259 -10.10 -22.08 -16.56
CA ARG A 259 -11.28 -21.79 -17.36
C ARG A 259 -11.94 -23.05 -17.90
#